data_AF-A0A9P5S9S7-F1
#
_entry.id   AF-A0A9P5S9S7-F1
#
_cell.length_a   1.000
_cell.length_b   1.000
_cell.length_c   1.000
_cell.angle_alpha   90.00
_cell.angle_beta   90.00
_cell.angle_gamma   90.00
#
_symmetry.space_group_name_H-M   'P 1'
#
loop_
_entity.id
_entity.type
_entity.pdbx_description
1 polymer ?
#
loop_
_entity_poly.entity_id
_entity_poly.type
_entity_poly.pdbx_seq_one_letter_code
_entity_poly.pdbx_strand_id
1 'polypeptide(L)'
;MNISSIFHVTNKETAKLPHYKYVEWDQPDVAFRMYISYISLFFDIAVLAYHFSTPFHPKFYVKATRRRVLRLHILSGCLEILTCVAAFYAKDPTYYSYAAAAFAAIAHVPTTFYQIPTVLGIKAFLVPSLNMVTVLHGYFAINLVLNPTSSYYLLSTYMTVHIYAWSRVFFALYYRFKLFEGHRFSAAMLTSGMLLVPTVLGLRGNVILLSTVLLSDIALRLNNNSEFWKAWTTEHPRELMATPERKVILEALIIAAEVSNSVTLLASKSPKERYAFICAAVMTANARNLSPREKARVVFRAIDSNQDSMLSVAEFKDFLLTCGISHNEIQDKMMLQSLFIEDKKMVSFDEFCAWFTKNWIHSNTITIPKMPSTPRGQAKMVFETLDSDSSGHLDMQELRHLLTLDKDGSGHIDFKEFYENMSTVWKFAIQSFVDEGKICIEE
;
A
#
# COMPACT_ATOMS: atom_id res chain seq x y z
N MET A 1 -11.86 -30.80 31.90
CA MET A 1 -11.14 -29.55 32.25
C MET A 1 -12.15 -28.41 32.14
N ASN A 2 -12.41 -27.66 33.22
CA ASN A 2 -13.56 -26.75 33.28
C ASN A 2 -13.24 -25.41 32.59
N ILE A 3 -14.03 -25.02 31.58
CA ILE A 3 -13.85 -23.75 30.82
C ILE A 3 -13.86 -22.54 31.76
N SER A 4 -14.54 -22.62 32.89
CA SER A 4 -14.54 -21.58 33.93
C SER A 4 -13.15 -21.29 34.52
N SER A 5 -12.28 -22.30 34.63
CA SER A 5 -10.90 -22.12 35.12
C SER A 5 -9.97 -21.39 34.13
N ILE A 6 -10.40 -21.24 32.87
CA ILE A 6 -9.65 -20.51 31.84
C ILE A 6 -9.83 -18.99 32.01
N PHE A 7 -10.97 -18.56 32.58
CA PHE A 7 -11.32 -17.15 32.74
C PHE A 7 -11.35 -16.68 34.21
N HIS A 8 -11.39 -17.60 35.18
CA HIS A 8 -11.29 -17.26 36.60
C HIS A 8 -9.83 -17.14 37.06
N VAL A 9 -9.19 -16.04 36.69
CA VAL A 9 -8.10 -15.44 37.48
C VAL A 9 -8.69 -14.25 38.22
N THR A 10 -9.59 -14.51 39.15
CA THR A 10 -10.12 -13.49 40.05
C THR A 10 -10.16 -14.06 41.46
N ASN A 11 -8.97 -14.20 42.05
CA ASN A 11 -8.91 -14.11 43.50
C ASN A 11 -9.45 -12.72 43.86
N LYS A 12 -10.51 -12.67 44.67
CA LYS A 12 -11.16 -11.44 45.18
C LYS A 12 -10.25 -10.67 46.16
N GLU A 13 -8.94 -10.73 45.99
CA GLU A 13 -8.06 -9.84 46.72
C GLU A 13 -8.31 -8.43 46.23
N THR A 14 -8.53 -7.52 47.18
CA THR A 14 -8.73 -6.10 46.90
C THR A 14 -7.55 -5.60 46.06
N ALA A 15 -7.84 -5.03 44.90
CA ALA A 15 -6.82 -4.53 44.00
C ALA A 15 -5.88 -3.56 44.72
N LYS A 16 -4.58 -3.83 44.71
CA LYS A 16 -3.58 -2.94 45.30
C LYS A 16 -3.35 -1.77 44.34
N LEU A 17 -3.57 -0.55 44.84
CA LEU A 17 -3.52 0.70 44.06
C LEU A 17 -2.50 1.68 44.64
N PRO A 18 -1.77 2.45 43.81
CA PRO A 18 -1.78 2.46 42.34
C PRO A 18 -1.03 1.26 41.73
N HIS A 19 -1.43 0.81 40.53
CA HIS A 19 -0.92 -0.43 39.94
C HIS A 19 0.60 -0.48 39.79
N TYR A 20 1.24 0.61 39.34
CA TYR A 20 2.69 0.63 39.14
C TYR A 20 3.53 0.34 40.39
N LYS A 21 2.99 0.54 41.61
CA LYS A 21 3.72 0.29 42.86
C LYS A 21 3.71 -1.17 43.28
N TYR A 22 2.75 -1.95 42.79
CA TYR A 22 2.52 -3.34 43.21
C TYR A 22 2.72 -4.30 42.04
N VAL A 23 3.60 -3.95 41.10
CA VAL A 23 4.03 -4.87 40.05
C VAL A 23 4.95 -5.92 40.68
N GLU A 24 4.54 -7.18 40.60
CA GLU A 24 5.28 -8.34 41.10
C GLU A 24 6.39 -8.73 40.11
N TRP A 25 7.47 -7.94 40.08
CA TRP A 25 8.61 -8.12 39.17
C TRP A 25 9.37 -9.44 39.36
N ASP A 26 9.19 -10.09 40.51
CA ASP A 26 9.71 -11.41 40.83
C ASP A 26 8.99 -12.54 40.08
N GLN A 27 7.76 -12.30 39.62
CA GLN A 27 7.04 -13.25 38.77
C GLN A 27 7.45 -13.09 37.30
N PRO A 28 8.06 -14.11 36.67
CA PRO A 28 8.57 -13.99 35.31
C PRO A 28 7.51 -13.60 34.28
N ASP A 29 6.28 -14.11 34.42
CA ASP A 29 5.17 -13.80 33.53
C ASP A 29 4.73 -12.34 33.63
N VAL A 30 4.71 -11.78 34.83
CA VAL A 30 4.36 -10.36 35.08
C VAL A 30 5.47 -9.46 34.53
N ALA A 31 6.73 -9.76 34.85
CA ALA A 31 7.88 -9.03 34.34
C ALA A 31 7.91 -9.02 32.80
N PHE A 32 7.72 -10.18 32.16
CA PHE A 32 7.65 -10.30 30.71
C PHE A 32 6.56 -9.42 30.11
N ARG A 33 5.32 -9.49 30.65
CA ARG A 33 4.20 -8.66 30.19
C ARG A 33 4.56 -7.17 30.28
N MET A 34 5.12 -6.73 31.39
CA MET A 34 5.52 -5.34 31.59
C MET A 34 6.63 -4.88 30.63
N TYR A 35 7.65 -5.70 30.38
CA TYR A 35 8.69 -5.37 29.40
C TYR A 35 8.10 -5.22 28.00
N ILE A 36 7.26 -6.16 27.57
CA ILE A 36 6.59 -6.04 26.26
C ILE A 36 5.67 -4.82 26.23
N SER A 37 4.98 -4.48 27.32
CA SER A 37 4.17 -3.25 27.41
C SER A 37 4.99 -1.99 27.16
N TYR A 38 6.12 -1.83 27.84
CA TYR A 38 6.98 -0.66 27.67
C TYR A 38 7.58 -0.57 26.27
N ILE A 39 8.04 -1.70 25.72
CA ILE A 39 8.57 -1.77 24.34
C ILE A 39 7.46 -1.44 23.33
N SER A 40 6.24 -1.93 23.56
CA SER A 40 5.09 -1.66 22.69
C SER A 40 4.74 -0.17 22.65
N LEU A 41 4.77 0.52 23.80
CA LEU A 41 4.54 1.96 23.86
C LEU A 41 5.55 2.74 23.01
N PHE A 42 6.84 2.38 23.15
CA PHE A 42 7.91 2.99 22.39
C PHE A 42 7.69 2.80 20.88
N PHE A 43 7.33 1.58 20.47
CA PHE A 43 7.06 1.29 19.07
C PHE A 43 5.82 1.99 18.54
N ASP A 44 4.76 2.16 19.32
CA ASP A 44 3.62 2.95 18.88
C ASP A 44 3.97 4.41 18.65
N ILE A 45 4.74 5.02 19.56
CA ILE A 45 5.22 6.39 19.39
C ILE A 45 6.05 6.50 18.11
N ALA A 46 6.98 5.57 17.87
CA ALA A 46 7.81 5.55 16.67
C ALA A 46 6.99 5.36 15.38
N VAL A 47 6.04 4.41 15.38
CA VAL A 47 5.18 4.11 14.23
C VAL A 47 4.24 5.28 13.92
N LEU A 48 3.65 5.90 14.94
CA LEU A 48 2.81 7.07 14.78
C LEU A 48 3.63 8.26 14.26
N ALA A 49 4.79 8.54 14.86
CA ALA A 49 5.68 9.61 14.40
C ALA A 49 6.10 9.43 12.94
N TYR A 50 6.46 8.20 12.54
CA TYR A 50 6.74 7.86 11.15
C TYR A 50 5.54 8.14 10.23
N HIS A 51 4.34 7.74 10.65
CA HIS A 51 3.13 7.95 9.86
C HIS A 51 2.65 9.41 9.80
N PHE A 52 3.01 10.26 10.76
CA PHE A 52 2.75 11.69 10.72
C PHE A 52 3.76 12.46 9.87
N SER A 53 5.02 12.01 9.85
CA SER A 53 6.11 12.66 9.10
C SER A 53 6.20 12.23 7.64
N THR A 54 5.77 11.01 7.33
CA THR A 54 5.81 10.47 5.96
C THR A 54 4.45 10.70 5.29
N PRO A 55 4.41 11.36 4.11
CA PRO A 55 3.15 11.67 3.44
C PRO A 55 2.28 10.44 3.18
N PHE A 56 0.98 10.70 3.18
CA PHE A 56 -0.09 9.70 3.19
C PHE A 56 0.05 8.61 2.11
N HIS A 57 0.16 7.36 2.58
CA HIS A 57 0.14 6.13 1.78
C HIS A 57 -1.10 6.04 0.85
N PRO A 58 -1.06 5.33 -0.28
CA PRO A 58 -2.21 5.12 -1.17
C PRO A 58 -3.53 4.59 -0.53
N LYS A 59 -3.51 4.10 0.73
CA LYS A 59 -4.70 3.84 1.56
C LYS A 59 -5.59 5.08 1.77
N PHE A 60 -5.12 6.28 1.43
CA PHE A 60 -5.90 7.51 1.51
C PHE A 60 -6.63 7.88 0.20
N TYR A 61 -6.42 7.16 -0.92
CA TYR A 61 -7.27 7.25 -2.12
C TYR A 61 -8.62 6.52 -1.97
N VAL A 62 -8.91 6.07 -0.76
CA VAL A 62 -10.11 5.32 -0.43
C VAL A 62 -11.29 6.27 -0.25
N LYS A 63 -12.50 5.80 -0.58
CA LYS A 63 -13.80 6.47 -0.36
C LYS A 63 -13.79 7.31 0.94
N ALA A 64 -14.33 8.53 0.88
CA ALA A 64 -14.31 9.47 2.00
C ALA A 64 -14.78 8.87 3.34
N THR A 65 -15.78 7.99 3.30
CA THR A 65 -16.28 7.24 4.47
C THR A 65 -15.18 6.44 5.17
N ARG A 66 -14.39 5.66 4.42
CA ARG A 66 -13.32 4.84 5.00
C ARG A 66 -12.18 5.69 5.53
N ARG A 67 -11.92 6.86 4.93
CA ARG A 67 -10.96 7.84 5.49
C ARG A 67 -11.42 8.36 6.85
N ARG A 68 -12.72 8.68 7.01
CA ARG A 68 -13.28 9.12 8.29
C ARG A 68 -13.20 8.00 9.35
N VAL A 69 -13.59 6.78 9.00
CA VAL A 69 -13.51 5.62 9.90
C VAL A 69 -12.06 5.33 10.31
N LEU A 70 -11.11 5.43 9.37
CA LEU A 70 -9.69 5.25 9.68
C LEU A 70 -9.17 6.31 10.65
N ARG A 71 -9.55 7.58 10.46
CA ARG A 71 -9.19 8.66 11.40
C ARG A 71 -9.77 8.41 12.79
N LEU A 72 -11.05 8.01 12.86
CA LEU A 72 -11.70 7.66 14.12
C LEU A 72 -10.97 6.51 14.82
N HIS A 73 -10.65 5.45 14.09
CA HIS A 73 -9.92 4.28 14.59
C HIS A 73 -8.55 4.64 15.18
N ILE A 74 -7.75 5.44 14.45
CA ILE A 74 -6.44 5.89 14.92
C ILE A 74 -6.60 6.78 16.16
N LEU A 75 -7.51 7.77 16.10
CA LEU A 75 -7.74 8.67 17.21
C LEU A 75 -8.19 7.93 18.47
N SER A 76 -9.15 7.01 18.35
CA SER A 76 -9.64 6.24 19.49
C SER A 76 -8.57 5.31 20.05
N GLY A 77 -7.75 4.68 19.20
CA GLY A 77 -6.63 3.84 19.65
C GLY A 77 -5.57 4.64 20.41
N CYS A 78 -5.22 5.84 19.95
CA CYS A 78 -4.29 6.71 20.68
C CYS A 78 -4.85 7.13 22.04
N LEU A 79 -6.12 7.55 22.09
CA LEU A 79 -6.78 7.95 23.34
C LEU A 79 -6.90 6.78 24.33
N GLU A 80 -7.19 5.59 23.83
CA GLU A 80 -7.20 4.35 24.60
C GLU A 80 -5.83 4.06 25.23
N ILE A 81 -4.74 4.09 24.44
CA ILE A 81 -3.37 3.87 24.95
C ILE A 81 -3.04 4.90 26.05
N LEU A 82 -3.32 6.18 25.81
CA LEU A 82 -3.05 7.25 26.78
C LEU A 82 -3.84 7.08 28.08
N THR A 83 -5.12 6.70 27.99
CA THR A 83 -5.97 6.47 29.17
C THR A 83 -5.57 5.20 29.91
N CYS A 84 -5.14 4.13 29.23
CA CYS A 84 -4.57 2.95 29.86
C CYS A 84 -3.29 3.27 30.65
N VAL A 85 -2.37 4.05 30.06
CA VAL A 85 -1.16 4.52 30.75
C VAL A 85 -1.52 5.38 31.96
N ALA A 86 -2.45 6.33 31.80
CA ALA A 86 -2.90 7.17 32.91
C ALA A 86 -3.52 6.34 34.05
N ALA A 87 -4.38 5.37 33.73
CA ALA A 87 -4.98 4.46 34.71
C ALA A 87 -3.90 3.67 35.48
N PHE A 88 -2.86 3.18 34.80
CA PHE A 88 -1.81 2.39 35.43
C PHE A 88 -1.01 3.17 36.49
N TYR A 89 -0.83 4.48 36.28
CA TYR A 89 -0.09 5.35 37.20
C TYR A 89 -0.97 6.12 38.20
N ALA A 90 -2.29 6.17 37.98
CA ALA A 90 -3.21 6.91 38.84
C ALA A 90 -3.38 6.27 40.23
N LYS A 91 -3.54 7.11 41.25
CA LYS A 91 -3.89 6.66 42.62
C LYS A 91 -5.22 5.91 42.65
N ASP A 92 -6.20 6.42 41.91
CA ASP A 92 -7.47 5.74 41.62
C ASP A 92 -7.60 5.61 40.09
N PRO A 93 -7.50 4.38 39.55
CA PRO A 93 -7.55 4.14 38.11
C PRO A 93 -8.96 4.23 37.54
N THR A 94 -10.01 4.24 38.39
CA THR A 94 -11.39 3.93 38.01
C THR A 94 -11.89 4.76 36.83
N TYR A 95 -11.75 6.08 36.89
CA TYR A 95 -12.18 6.98 35.82
C TYR A 95 -11.44 6.74 34.50
N TYR A 96 -10.12 6.57 34.57
CA TYR A 96 -9.28 6.35 33.40
C TYR A 96 -9.54 4.98 32.76
N SER A 97 -9.78 3.95 33.57
CA SER A 97 -10.18 2.61 33.11
C SER A 97 -11.52 2.64 32.37
N TYR A 98 -12.52 3.39 32.87
CA TYR A 98 -13.77 3.59 32.15
C TYR A 98 -13.58 4.31 30.82
N ALA A 99 -12.73 5.35 30.79
CA ALA A 99 -12.43 6.07 29.56
C ALA A 99 -11.72 5.16 28.54
N ALA A 100 -10.71 4.39 28.96
CA ALA A 100 -10.01 3.43 28.12
C ALA A 100 -10.97 2.39 27.53
N ALA A 101 -11.80 1.78 28.38
CA ALA A 101 -12.79 0.81 27.95
C ALA A 101 -13.84 1.40 26.99
N ALA A 102 -14.25 2.65 27.19
CA ALA A 102 -15.17 3.34 26.28
C ALA A 102 -14.53 3.59 24.91
N PHE A 103 -13.29 4.10 24.86
CA PHE A 103 -12.57 4.28 23.60
C PHE A 103 -12.36 2.95 22.86
N ALA A 104 -12.04 1.88 23.59
CA ALA A 104 -11.90 0.54 23.06
C ALA A 104 -13.23 0.00 22.50
N ALA A 105 -14.24 -0.16 23.34
CA ALA A 105 -15.47 -0.89 23.01
C ALA A 105 -16.41 -0.13 22.06
N ILE A 106 -16.48 1.21 22.16
CA ILE A 106 -17.44 2.02 21.38
C ILE A 106 -16.84 2.48 20.05
N ALA A 107 -15.53 2.75 20.01
CA ALA A 107 -14.89 3.33 18.84
C ALA A 107 -13.84 2.40 18.22
N HIS A 108 -12.82 1.97 18.97
CA HIS A 108 -11.70 1.24 18.39
C HIS A 108 -12.12 -0.14 17.84
N VAL A 109 -12.76 -0.99 18.66
CA VAL A 109 -13.23 -2.33 18.28
C VAL A 109 -14.18 -2.31 17.07
N PRO A 110 -15.27 -1.49 17.05
CA PRO A 110 -16.17 -1.46 15.90
C PRO A 110 -15.50 -0.96 14.61
N THR A 111 -14.64 0.06 14.73
CA THR A 111 -13.91 0.57 13.56
C THR A 111 -12.86 -0.42 13.06
N THR A 112 -12.30 -1.28 13.93
CA THR A 112 -11.44 -2.39 13.54
C THR A 112 -12.22 -3.42 12.73
N PHE A 113 -13.38 -3.90 13.22
CA PHE A 113 -14.23 -4.83 12.46
C PHE A 113 -14.60 -4.31 11.07
N TYR A 114 -14.93 -3.02 10.97
CA TYR A 114 -15.20 -2.38 9.68
C TYR A 114 -13.99 -2.42 8.72
N GLN A 115 -12.77 -2.39 9.26
CA GLN A 115 -11.54 -2.38 8.47
C GLN A 115 -11.02 -3.77 8.10
N ILE A 116 -11.36 -4.83 8.85
CA ILE A 116 -10.86 -6.20 8.64
C ILE A 116 -11.04 -6.71 7.20
N PRO A 117 -12.19 -6.55 6.50
CA PRO A 117 -12.35 -7.02 5.13
C PRO A 117 -11.36 -6.41 4.12
N THR A 118 -10.72 -5.32 4.52
CA THR A 118 -9.83 -4.52 3.66
C THR A 118 -8.35 -4.75 3.93
N VAL A 119 -8.02 -5.74 4.77
CA VAL A 119 -6.64 -6.12 5.07
C VAL A 119 -5.97 -6.69 3.82
N LEU A 120 -4.68 -6.42 3.71
CA LEU A 120 -3.80 -6.92 2.65
C LEU A 120 -3.20 -8.26 3.08
N GLY A 121 -2.45 -8.93 2.21
CA GLY A 121 -1.88 -10.26 2.49
C GLY A 121 -2.87 -11.42 2.33
N ILE A 122 -2.53 -12.57 2.91
CA ILE A 122 -3.29 -13.83 2.82
C ILE A 122 -4.51 -13.75 3.74
N LYS A 123 -5.69 -13.54 3.16
CA LYS A 123 -6.94 -13.35 3.90
C LYS A 123 -7.38 -14.59 4.68
N ALA A 124 -7.05 -15.78 4.17
CA ALA A 124 -7.30 -17.07 4.82
C ALA A 124 -6.83 -17.13 6.27
N PHE A 125 -5.67 -16.55 6.54
CA PHE A 125 -5.13 -16.49 7.89
C PHE A 125 -5.47 -15.17 8.58
N LEU A 126 -5.35 -14.05 7.88
CA LEU A 126 -5.41 -12.72 8.49
C LEU A 126 -6.79 -12.33 8.99
N VAL A 127 -7.83 -12.60 8.21
CA VAL A 127 -9.21 -12.25 8.59
C VAL A 127 -9.66 -12.96 9.87
N PRO A 128 -9.56 -14.30 10.00
CA PRO A 128 -9.94 -14.98 11.24
C PRO A 128 -9.05 -14.58 12.42
N SER A 129 -7.74 -14.41 12.22
CA SER A 129 -6.82 -13.97 13.28
C SER A 129 -7.20 -12.58 13.81
N LEU A 130 -7.44 -11.63 12.92
CA LEU A 130 -7.84 -10.28 13.28
C LEU A 130 -9.20 -10.24 13.94
N ASN A 131 -10.17 -11.03 13.46
CA ASN A 131 -11.47 -11.16 14.13
C ASN A 131 -11.29 -11.68 15.55
N MET A 132 -10.50 -12.74 15.76
CA MET A 132 -10.23 -13.29 17.08
C MET A 132 -9.62 -12.24 18.02
N VAL A 133 -8.54 -11.57 17.59
CA VAL A 133 -7.87 -10.54 18.41
C VAL A 133 -8.80 -9.37 18.70
N THR A 134 -9.63 -8.97 17.73
CA THR A 134 -10.59 -7.87 17.91
C THR A 134 -11.70 -8.24 18.90
N VAL A 135 -12.22 -9.47 18.84
CA VAL A 135 -13.16 -10.01 19.85
C VAL A 135 -12.51 -10.06 21.22
N LEU A 136 -11.27 -10.54 21.30
CA LEU A 136 -10.51 -10.65 22.54
C LEU A 136 -10.28 -9.27 23.18
N HIS A 137 -9.93 -8.27 22.35
CA HIS A 137 -9.79 -6.88 22.77
C HIS A 137 -11.11 -6.32 23.33
N GLY A 138 -12.22 -6.52 22.63
CA GLY A 138 -13.56 -6.14 23.10
C GLY A 138 -13.96 -6.85 24.40
N TYR A 139 -13.62 -8.14 24.55
CA TYR A 139 -13.84 -8.88 25.79
C TYR A 139 -13.11 -8.24 26.97
N PHE A 140 -11.83 -7.87 26.82
CA PHE A 140 -11.09 -7.22 27.90
C PHE A 140 -11.59 -5.81 28.20
N ALA A 141 -11.94 -5.03 27.17
CA ALA A 141 -12.54 -3.72 27.36
C ALA A 141 -13.86 -3.80 28.17
N ILE A 142 -14.75 -4.73 27.84
CA ILE A 142 -16.01 -4.93 28.58
C ILE A 142 -15.73 -5.35 30.03
N ASN A 143 -14.81 -6.29 30.25
CA ASN A 143 -14.46 -6.71 31.60
C ASN A 143 -13.74 -5.63 32.41
N LEU A 144 -13.04 -4.71 31.75
CA LEU A 144 -12.45 -3.52 32.37
C LEU A 144 -13.54 -2.55 32.85
N VAL A 145 -14.67 -2.41 32.13
CA VAL A 145 -15.84 -1.68 32.66
C VAL A 145 -16.38 -2.34 33.92
N LEU A 146 -16.51 -3.67 33.91
CA LEU A 146 -17.05 -4.41 35.05
C LEU A 146 -16.11 -4.40 36.25
N ASN A 147 -14.80 -4.29 36.03
CA ASN A 147 -13.75 -4.35 37.04
C ASN A 147 -12.70 -3.26 36.79
N PRO A 148 -13.03 -1.97 36.99
CA PRO A 148 -12.19 -0.84 36.58
C PRO A 148 -10.89 -0.71 37.36
N THR A 149 -10.78 -1.39 38.51
CA THR A 149 -9.57 -1.47 39.34
C THR A 149 -8.73 -2.70 39.06
N SER A 150 -9.04 -3.52 38.05
CA SER A 150 -8.28 -4.71 37.71
C SER A 150 -7.07 -4.37 36.84
N SER A 151 -5.86 -4.55 37.39
CA SER A 151 -4.61 -4.40 36.63
C SER A 151 -4.55 -5.38 35.45
N TYR A 152 -5.09 -6.58 35.61
CA TYR A 152 -5.12 -7.60 34.56
C TYR A 152 -5.94 -7.16 33.36
N TYR A 153 -7.19 -6.70 33.56
CA TYR A 153 -8.04 -6.27 32.45
C TYR A 153 -7.53 -4.98 31.81
N LEU A 154 -6.96 -4.08 32.62
CA LEU A 154 -6.32 -2.87 32.13
C LEU A 154 -5.14 -3.18 31.21
N LEU A 155 -4.19 -3.99 31.70
CA LEU A 155 -3.02 -4.38 30.93
C LEU A 155 -3.38 -5.23 29.71
N SER A 156 -4.40 -6.08 29.80
CA SER A 156 -4.87 -6.91 28.69
C SER A 156 -5.50 -6.06 27.57
N THR A 157 -6.30 -5.05 27.94
CA THR A 157 -6.87 -4.07 27.00
C THR A 157 -5.74 -3.30 26.32
N TYR A 158 -4.79 -2.81 27.11
CA TYR A 158 -3.58 -2.13 26.63
C TYR A 158 -2.76 -2.99 25.66
N MET A 159 -2.43 -4.23 26.03
CA MET A 159 -1.60 -5.10 25.19
C MET A 159 -2.25 -5.49 23.87
N THR A 160 -3.58 -5.63 23.84
CA THR A 160 -4.29 -6.04 22.62
C THR A 160 -4.37 -4.93 21.57
N VAL A 161 -4.40 -3.65 21.95
CA VAL A 161 -4.36 -2.53 20.98
C VAL A 161 -2.99 -2.41 20.30
N HIS A 162 -1.91 -2.84 20.96
CA HIS A 162 -0.53 -2.78 20.44
C HIS A 162 -0.22 -3.74 19.28
N ILE A 163 -1.12 -4.66 18.90
CA ILE A 163 -0.86 -5.61 17.81
C ILE A 163 -0.55 -4.93 16.48
N TYR A 164 -1.13 -3.75 16.26
CA TYR A 164 -0.82 -2.94 15.09
C TYR A 164 0.65 -2.47 15.09
N ALA A 165 1.15 -1.96 16.21
CA ALA A 165 2.51 -1.42 16.33
C ALA A 165 3.58 -2.48 16.03
N TRP A 166 3.37 -3.70 16.52
CA TRP A 166 4.25 -4.83 16.23
C TRP A 166 4.21 -5.25 14.75
N SER A 167 3.10 -5.04 14.06
CA SER A 167 2.90 -5.53 12.70
C SER A 167 3.66 -4.89 11.53
N ARG A 168 3.84 -3.59 11.29
CA ARG A 168 4.49 -2.66 12.19
C ARG A 168 5.99 -2.87 12.10
N VAL A 169 6.57 -3.00 13.27
CA VAL A 169 7.98 -3.29 13.48
C VAL A 169 8.43 -4.54 12.72
N PHE A 170 7.69 -5.65 12.81
CA PHE A 170 8.08 -6.89 12.11
C PHE A 170 8.09 -6.74 10.59
N PHE A 171 7.16 -5.99 10.01
CA PHE A 171 7.19 -5.70 8.57
C PHE A 171 8.48 -4.94 8.20
N ALA A 172 8.86 -3.92 8.97
CA ALA A 172 10.09 -3.16 8.74
C ALA A 172 11.35 -4.03 8.93
N LEU A 173 11.37 -4.91 9.93
CA LEU A 173 12.46 -5.86 10.15
C LEU A 173 12.57 -6.85 8.99
N TYR A 174 11.47 -7.48 8.58
CA TYR A 174 11.46 -8.43 7.46
C TYR A 174 11.86 -7.77 6.15
N TYR A 175 11.45 -6.53 5.92
CA TYR A 175 11.93 -5.74 4.80
C TYR A 175 13.44 -5.50 4.87
N ARG A 176 13.96 -5.03 6.01
CA ARG A 176 15.40 -4.70 6.21
C ARG A 176 16.32 -5.90 6.04
N PHE A 177 15.85 -7.09 6.41
CA PHE A 177 16.61 -8.34 6.35
C PHE A 177 16.23 -9.23 5.17
N LYS A 178 15.35 -8.77 4.26
CA LYS A 178 14.86 -9.54 3.11
C LYS A 178 14.27 -10.91 3.49
N LEU A 179 13.57 -10.96 4.61
CA LEU A 179 12.87 -12.16 5.08
C LEU A 179 11.46 -12.20 4.48
N PHE A 180 10.98 -13.41 4.16
CA PHE A 180 9.62 -13.67 3.66
C PHE A 180 9.23 -12.80 2.47
N GLU A 181 10.11 -12.66 1.47
CA GLU A 181 9.80 -11.94 0.23
C GLU A 181 8.50 -12.50 -0.40
N GLY A 182 7.66 -11.64 -0.94
CA GLY A 182 6.30 -12.01 -1.38
C GLY A 182 5.26 -12.19 -0.27
N HIS A 183 5.63 -12.46 0.99
CA HIS A 183 4.70 -12.74 2.10
C HIS A 183 4.94 -11.91 3.36
N ARG A 184 5.73 -10.84 3.26
CA ARG A 184 6.20 -10.04 4.41
C ARG A 184 5.07 -9.54 5.31
N PHE A 185 3.94 -9.15 4.72
CA PHE A 185 2.82 -8.60 5.47
C PHE A 185 2.12 -9.67 6.30
N SER A 186 1.75 -10.80 5.68
CA SER A 186 1.13 -11.92 6.38
C SER A 186 2.03 -12.48 7.49
N ALA A 187 3.32 -12.65 7.19
CA ALA A 187 4.31 -13.13 8.17
C ALA A 187 4.42 -12.17 9.37
N ALA A 188 4.52 -10.86 9.12
CA ALA A 188 4.65 -9.88 10.20
C ALA A 188 3.41 -9.82 11.12
N MET A 189 2.22 -9.95 10.54
CA MET A 189 0.97 -10.04 11.30
C MET A 189 0.91 -11.32 12.15
N LEU A 190 1.30 -12.47 11.59
CA LEU A 190 1.37 -13.74 12.32
C LEU A 190 2.33 -13.64 13.50
N THR A 191 3.55 -13.13 13.29
CA THR A 191 4.55 -12.96 14.36
C THR A 191 4.05 -12.00 15.44
N SER A 192 3.35 -10.93 15.07
CA SER A 192 2.73 -10.00 16.03
C SER A 192 1.68 -10.70 16.89
N GLY A 193 0.81 -11.51 16.28
CA GLY A 193 -0.19 -12.31 17.01
C GLY A 193 0.46 -13.33 17.93
N MET A 194 1.48 -14.04 17.45
CA MET A 194 2.21 -15.05 18.22
C MET A 194 3.01 -14.47 19.39
N LEU A 195 3.40 -13.18 19.31
CA LEU A 195 4.04 -12.46 20.39
C LEU A 195 3.01 -11.97 21.42
N LEU A 196 1.94 -11.30 20.98
CA LEU A 196 1.03 -10.58 21.90
C LEU A 196 -0.10 -11.44 22.45
N VAL A 197 -0.67 -12.37 21.68
CA VAL A 197 -1.80 -13.17 22.20
C VAL A 197 -1.40 -13.96 23.46
N PRO A 198 -0.19 -14.53 23.57
CA PRO A 198 0.26 -15.16 24.80
C PRO A 198 0.50 -14.21 25.97
N THR A 199 0.83 -12.95 25.71
CA THR A 199 0.97 -11.95 26.79
C THR A 199 -0.35 -11.72 27.52
N VAL A 200 -1.47 -12.16 26.96
CA VAL A 200 -2.79 -11.96 27.55
C VAL A 200 -3.42 -13.28 27.98
N LEU A 201 -3.46 -14.27 27.09
CA LEU A 201 -4.07 -15.58 27.33
C LEU A 201 -3.09 -16.67 27.81
N GLY A 202 -1.81 -16.32 28.00
CA GLY A 202 -0.74 -17.29 28.24
C GLY A 202 -0.45 -18.14 26.99
N LEU A 203 0.39 -19.18 27.11
CA LEU A 203 0.79 -20.04 25.99
C LEU A 203 -0.39 -20.65 25.21
N ARG A 204 -1.53 -20.86 25.88
CA ARG A 204 -2.77 -21.37 25.27
C ARG A 204 -3.33 -20.42 24.22
N GLY A 205 -3.03 -19.12 24.32
CA GLY A 205 -3.45 -18.12 23.37
C GLY A 205 -3.03 -18.43 21.94
N ASN A 206 -1.82 -18.96 21.74
CA ASN A 206 -1.34 -19.36 20.40
C ASN A 206 -2.10 -20.58 19.87
N VAL A 207 -2.42 -21.54 20.73
CA VAL A 207 -3.24 -22.71 20.36
C VAL A 207 -4.63 -22.25 19.93
N ILE A 208 -5.25 -21.34 20.68
CA ILE A 208 -6.56 -20.76 20.34
C ILE A 208 -6.47 -20.03 19.00
N LEU A 209 -5.46 -19.19 18.78
CA LEU A 209 -5.26 -18.47 17.52
C LEU A 209 -5.16 -19.43 16.33
N LEU A 210 -4.33 -20.47 16.42
CA LEU A 210 -4.21 -21.48 15.37
C LEU A 210 -5.51 -22.25 15.16
N SER A 211 -6.18 -22.66 16.24
CA SER A 211 -7.47 -23.35 16.15
C SER A 211 -8.55 -22.47 15.50
N THR A 212 -8.62 -21.18 15.83
CA THR A 212 -9.57 -20.26 15.21
C THR A 212 -9.33 -20.11 13.72
N VAL A 213 -8.07 -20.01 13.29
CA VAL A 213 -7.73 -19.98 11.86
C VAL A 213 -8.16 -21.28 11.17
N LEU A 214 -7.77 -22.44 11.71
CA LEU A 214 -8.06 -23.74 11.11
C LEU A 214 -9.57 -24.01 11.02
N LEU A 215 -10.31 -23.75 12.10
CA LEU A 215 -11.77 -23.92 12.11
C LEU A 215 -12.46 -22.96 11.15
N SER A 216 -11.99 -21.72 11.04
CA SER A 216 -12.53 -20.75 10.07
C SER A 216 -12.24 -21.18 8.64
N ASP A 217 -11.05 -21.69 8.37
CA ASP A 217 -10.65 -22.22 7.06
C ASP A 217 -11.54 -23.41 6.66
N ILE A 218 -11.73 -24.39 7.56
CA ILE A 218 -12.64 -25.53 7.34
C ILE A 218 -14.07 -25.05 7.07
N ALA A 219 -14.61 -24.17 7.92
CA ALA A 219 -15.99 -23.68 7.79
C ALA A 219 -16.21 -22.91 6.48
N LEU A 220 -15.23 -22.11 6.06
CA LEU A 220 -15.30 -21.40 4.78
C LEU A 220 -15.20 -22.41 3.62
N ARG A 221 -14.35 -23.43 3.70
CA ARG A 221 -14.13 -24.41 2.59
C ARG A 221 -15.39 -25.16 2.22
N LEU A 222 -16.25 -25.43 3.20
CA LEU A 222 -17.53 -26.09 2.99
C LEU A 222 -18.53 -25.25 2.17
N ASN A 223 -18.33 -23.94 2.09
CA ASN A 223 -19.34 -23.00 1.57
C ASN A 223 -18.89 -22.18 0.35
N ASN A 224 -17.67 -22.36 -0.16
CA ASN A 224 -17.10 -21.51 -1.21
C ASN A 224 -16.41 -22.30 -2.34
N ASN A 225 -16.37 -21.71 -3.53
CA ASN A 225 -15.78 -22.30 -4.74
C ASN A 225 -14.24 -22.14 -4.82
N SER A 226 -13.60 -22.84 -5.75
CA SER A 226 -12.14 -22.84 -5.94
C SER A 226 -11.56 -21.46 -6.29
N GLU A 227 -12.30 -20.62 -7.02
CA GLU A 227 -11.88 -19.26 -7.37
C GLU A 227 -11.80 -18.36 -6.14
N PHE A 228 -12.82 -18.42 -5.26
CA PHE A 228 -12.79 -17.75 -3.97
C PHE A 228 -11.56 -18.18 -3.18
N TRP A 229 -11.26 -19.48 -3.13
CA TRP A 229 -10.08 -19.99 -2.42
C TRP A 229 -8.79 -19.43 -2.96
N LYS A 230 -8.60 -19.46 -4.28
CA LYS A 230 -7.42 -18.87 -4.90
C LYS A 230 -7.27 -17.40 -4.49
N ALA A 231 -8.34 -16.60 -4.55
CA ALA A 231 -8.29 -15.21 -4.11
C ALA A 231 -8.06 -15.03 -2.60
N TRP A 232 -8.58 -15.95 -1.77
CA TRP A 232 -8.52 -15.89 -0.31
C TRP A 232 -7.16 -16.30 0.25
N THR A 233 -6.47 -17.24 -0.41
CA THR A 233 -5.16 -17.76 -0.01
C THR A 233 -3.98 -17.10 -0.71
N THR A 234 -4.21 -16.31 -1.77
CA THR A 234 -3.15 -15.57 -2.44
C THR A 234 -2.76 -14.35 -1.59
N GLU A 235 -1.45 -14.10 -1.45
CA GLU A 235 -0.99 -12.84 -0.86
C GLU A 235 -1.42 -11.70 -1.77
N HIS A 236 -2.14 -10.74 -1.22
CA HIS A 236 -2.35 -9.45 -1.87
C HIS A 236 -1.23 -8.53 -1.41
N PRO A 237 -0.09 -8.43 -2.14
CA PRO A 237 1.04 -7.62 -1.72
C PRO A 237 0.62 -6.17 -1.54
N ARG A 238 1.27 -5.54 -0.57
CA ARG A 238 1.06 -4.15 -0.21
C ARG A 238 1.35 -3.20 -1.39
N GLU A 239 2.21 -3.63 -2.30
CA GLU A 239 2.67 -2.94 -3.49
C GLU A 239 1.65 -2.98 -4.65
N LEU A 240 0.83 -4.02 -4.80
CA LEU A 240 -0.16 -4.12 -5.89
C LEU A 240 -1.33 -3.10 -5.77
N MET A 241 -1.59 -2.54 -4.58
CA MET A 241 -2.55 -1.43 -4.44
C MET A 241 -1.95 -0.07 -4.85
N ALA A 242 -0.65 -0.03 -5.13
CA ALA A 242 0.09 1.10 -5.65
C ALA A 242 0.73 0.70 -6.98
N THR A 243 -0.05 0.20 -7.95
CA THR A 243 0.47 0.04 -9.32
C THR A 243 0.94 1.40 -9.84
N PRO A 244 2.26 1.61 -10.05
CA PRO A 244 2.79 2.87 -10.53
C PRO A 244 2.36 3.14 -11.97
N GLU A 245 2.11 2.09 -12.76
CA GLU A 245 1.55 2.22 -14.12
C GLU A 245 0.23 2.97 -14.10
N ARG A 246 -0.72 2.62 -13.21
CA ARG A 246 -1.97 3.38 -13.05
C ARG A 246 -1.75 4.77 -12.44
N LYS A 247 -0.66 5.03 -11.72
CA LYS A 247 -0.36 6.33 -11.11
C LYS A 247 0.31 7.29 -12.09
N VAL A 248 1.35 6.85 -12.81
CA VAL A 248 2.08 7.59 -13.85
C VAL A 248 1.17 7.88 -15.04
N ILE A 249 0.31 6.94 -15.40
CA ILE A 249 -0.69 7.11 -16.47
C ILE A 249 -1.86 8.00 -16.02
N LEU A 250 -2.34 7.87 -14.78
CA LEU A 250 -3.35 8.78 -14.22
C LEU A 250 -2.78 10.19 -14.04
N GLU A 251 -1.50 10.33 -13.70
CA GLU A 251 -0.77 11.59 -13.68
C GLU A 251 -0.64 12.15 -15.10
N ALA A 252 -0.21 11.37 -16.11
CA ALA A 252 -0.15 11.74 -17.53
C ALA A 252 -1.51 12.13 -18.16
N LEU A 253 -2.61 11.59 -17.64
CA LEU A 253 -3.96 11.90 -18.12
C LEU A 253 -4.68 12.99 -17.34
N ILE A 254 -4.35 13.18 -16.06
CA ILE A 254 -4.67 14.42 -15.33
C ILE A 254 -3.91 15.59 -15.99
N ILE A 255 -2.67 15.33 -16.42
CA ILE A 255 -1.84 16.21 -17.25
C ILE A 255 -2.53 16.59 -18.56
N ALA A 256 -3.10 15.64 -19.29
CA ALA A 256 -3.84 15.91 -20.53
C ALA A 256 -5.21 16.57 -20.27
N ALA A 257 -5.89 16.22 -19.18
CA ALA A 257 -7.24 16.70 -18.84
C ALA A 257 -7.29 18.17 -18.36
N GLU A 258 -6.18 18.71 -17.86
CA GLU A 258 -6.12 20.06 -17.28
C GLU A 258 -5.68 21.15 -18.29
N VAL A 259 -5.24 20.75 -19.48
CA VAL A 259 -4.84 21.63 -20.61
C VAL A 259 -6.05 22.23 -21.36
N SER A 260 -7.25 21.71 -21.12
CA SER A 260 -8.48 21.99 -21.90
C SER A 260 -8.99 23.44 -21.88
N ASN A 261 -8.56 24.26 -20.93
CA ASN A 261 -9.00 25.65 -20.85
C ASN A 261 -8.16 26.63 -21.67
N SER A 262 -7.22 26.14 -22.50
CA SER A 262 -6.33 27.00 -23.31
C SER A 262 -6.20 26.57 -24.77
N VAL A 263 -7.09 25.68 -25.25
CA VAL A 263 -7.00 25.03 -26.58
C VAL A 263 -6.94 26.03 -27.74
N THR A 264 -7.62 27.16 -27.66
CA THR A 264 -7.57 28.22 -28.70
C THR A 264 -6.22 28.94 -28.79
N LEU A 265 -5.41 28.94 -27.74
CA LEU A 265 -4.07 29.57 -27.71
C LEU A 265 -2.93 28.59 -28.04
N LEU A 266 -3.22 27.29 -28.06
CA LEU A 266 -2.23 26.22 -28.29
C LEU A 266 -2.16 25.77 -29.76
N ALA A 267 -3.24 25.95 -30.54
CA ALA A 267 -3.31 25.55 -31.94
C ALA A 267 -2.29 26.28 -32.84
N SER A 268 -1.86 27.48 -32.47
CA SER A 268 -0.87 28.28 -33.22
C SER A 268 0.59 28.01 -32.83
N LYS A 269 0.85 27.18 -31.82
CA LYS A 269 2.20 26.93 -31.29
C LYS A 269 2.83 25.67 -31.89
N SER A 270 4.16 25.66 -31.95
CA SER A 270 4.89 24.46 -32.39
C SER A 270 4.63 23.27 -31.43
N PRO A 271 4.68 22.01 -31.91
CA PRO A 271 4.43 20.83 -31.07
C PRO A 271 5.27 20.81 -29.78
N LYS A 272 6.52 21.27 -29.86
CA LYS A 272 7.46 21.36 -28.73
C LYS A 272 7.05 22.40 -27.68
N GLU A 273 6.51 23.55 -28.10
CA GLU A 273 6.05 24.60 -27.19
C GLU A 273 4.69 24.28 -26.57
N ARG A 274 3.83 23.57 -27.31
CA ARG A 274 2.60 22.99 -26.75
C ARG A 274 2.97 22.09 -25.58
N TYR A 275 3.96 21.21 -25.75
CA TYR A 275 4.43 20.32 -24.71
C TYR A 275 5.00 21.05 -23.46
N ALA A 276 5.89 22.03 -23.65
CA ALA A 276 6.48 22.78 -22.53
C ALA A 276 5.43 23.57 -21.72
N PHE A 277 4.42 24.14 -22.38
CA PHE A 277 3.33 24.86 -21.73
C PHE A 277 2.37 23.91 -20.99
N ILE A 278 2.10 22.74 -21.57
CA ILE A 278 1.36 21.65 -20.92
C ILE A 278 2.07 21.27 -19.62
N CYS A 279 3.38 21.00 -19.64
CA CYS A 279 4.16 20.65 -18.45
C CYS A 279 4.18 21.74 -17.36
N ALA A 280 4.19 23.03 -17.72
CA ALA A 280 4.23 24.14 -16.75
C ALA A 280 2.87 24.42 -16.07
N ALA A 281 1.76 24.36 -16.82
CA ALA A 281 0.41 24.55 -16.27
C ALA A 281 -0.01 23.39 -15.34
N VAL A 282 0.43 22.17 -15.70
CA VAL A 282 0.33 20.92 -14.94
C VAL A 282 0.85 21.02 -13.51
N MET A 283 1.99 21.68 -13.31
CA MET A 283 2.60 21.79 -11.98
C MET A 283 1.82 22.70 -11.03
N THR A 284 0.82 23.45 -11.53
CA THR A 284 0.11 24.49 -10.77
C THR A 284 -1.34 24.11 -10.40
N ALA A 285 -1.95 23.08 -11.04
CA ALA A 285 -3.42 22.96 -11.15
C ALA A 285 -4.11 21.80 -10.41
N ASN A 286 -3.49 21.20 -9.39
CA ASN A 286 -3.93 20.00 -8.64
C ASN A 286 -5.25 20.15 -7.81
N ALA A 287 -6.36 20.66 -8.36
CA ALA A 287 -7.48 21.19 -7.57
C ALA A 287 -8.94 20.81 -7.92
N ARG A 288 -9.32 20.02 -8.95
CA ARG A 288 -10.78 19.79 -9.25
C ARG A 288 -11.23 18.37 -9.67
N ASN A 289 -12.41 17.95 -9.18
CA ASN A 289 -13.05 16.63 -9.33
C ASN A 289 -13.85 16.47 -10.66
N LEU A 290 -13.32 15.76 -11.68
CA LEU A 290 -14.04 15.43 -12.92
C LEU A 290 -14.33 13.92 -13.09
N SER A 291 -15.39 13.57 -13.82
CA SER A 291 -15.80 12.18 -14.12
C SER A 291 -14.92 11.50 -15.19
N PRO A 292 -14.84 10.15 -15.25
CA PRO A 292 -13.99 9.44 -16.22
C PRO A 292 -14.27 9.79 -17.69
N ARG A 293 -15.54 9.96 -18.06
CA ARG A 293 -15.97 10.37 -19.41
C ARG A 293 -15.54 11.80 -19.72
N GLU A 294 -15.57 12.71 -18.74
CA GLU A 294 -15.07 14.08 -18.91
C GLU A 294 -13.55 14.10 -19.09
N LYS A 295 -12.81 13.26 -18.36
CA LYS A 295 -11.37 13.10 -18.55
C LYS A 295 -11.04 12.58 -19.96
N ALA A 296 -11.71 11.51 -20.40
CA ALA A 296 -11.56 11.00 -21.75
C ALA A 296 -11.87 12.07 -22.80
N ARG A 297 -12.89 12.92 -22.57
CA ARG A 297 -13.27 13.98 -23.50
C ARG A 297 -12.18 15.03 -23.67
N VAL A 298 -11.48 15.37 -22.59
CA VAL A 298 -10.37 16.32 -22.70
C VAL A 298 -9.22 15.71 -23.46
N VAL A 299 -8.82 14.48 -23.13
CA VAL A 299 -7.72 13.78 -23.81
C VAL A 299 -8.03 13.65 -25.30
N PHE A 300 -9.24 13.24 -25.63
CA PHE A 300 -9.72 13.16 -27.02
C PHE A 300 -9.53 14.49 -27.76
N ARG A 301 -9.95 15.62 -27.16
CA ARG A 301 -9.78 16.96 -27.75
C ARG A 301 -8.33 17.41 -27.88
N ALA A 302 -7.44 16.92 -27.02
CA ALA A 302 -6.03 17.25 -27.10
C ALA A 302 -5.33 16.53 -28.27
N ILE A 303 -5.86 15.35 -28.64
CA ILE A 303 -5.36 14.52 -29.75
C ILE A 303 -6.02 14.94 -31.07
N ASP A 304 -7.32 15.28 -31.05
CA ASP A 304 -8.13 15.75 -32.18
C ASP A 304 -7.65 17.13 -32.66
N SER A 305 -6.59 17.09 -33.47
CA SER A 305 -5.82 18.26 -33.89
C SER A 305 -6.56 19.09 -34.93
N ASN A 306 -7.37 18.43 -35.77
CA ASN A 306 -8.15 19.06 -36.82
C ASN A 306 -9.55 19.49 -36.33
N GLN A 307 -9.94 19.12 -35.11
CA GLN A 307 -11.21 19.43 -34.45
C GLN A 307 -12.44 18.88 -35.19
N ASP A 308 -12.29 17.77 -35.90
CA ASP A 308 -13.39 17.15 -36.63
C ASP A 308 -14.29 16.25 -35.75
N SER A 309 -13.99 16.20 -34.44
CA SER A 309 -14.68 15.38 -33.43
C SER A 309 -14.54 13.88 -33.65
N MET A 310 -13.58 13.47 -34.48
CA MET A 310 -13.14 12.10 -34.70
C MET A 310 -11.64 12.05 -34.44
N LEU A 311 -11.14 10.87 -34.05
CA LEU A 311 -9.70 10.63 -33.97
C LEU A 311 -9.28 9.80 -35.16
N SER A 312 -8.47 10.39 -36.03
CA SER A 312 -7.81 9.64 -37.08
C SER A 312 -6.66 8.79 -36.52
N VAL A 313 -6.30 7.72 -37.24
CA VAL A 313 -5.09 6.92 -36.93
C VAL A 313 -3.84 7.81 -36.92
N ALA A 314 -3.78 8.81 -37.79
CA ALA A 314 -2.64 9.72 -37.89
C ALA A 314 -2.49 10.60 -36.63
N GLU A 315 -3.59 11.17 -36.14
CA GLU A 315 -3.59 11.99 -34.92
C GLU A 315 -3.26 11.18 -33.68
N PHE A 316 -3.85 9.99 -33.57
CA PHE A 316 -3.54 9.12 -32.44
C PHE A 316 -2.08 8.63 -32.48
N LYS A 317 -1.56 8.31 -33.67
CA LYS A 317 -0.15 7.96 -33.87
C LYS A 317 0.78 9.12 -33.53
N ASP A 318 0.47 10.33 -33.96
CA ASP A 318 1.22 11.55 -33.63
C ASP A 318 1.25 11.79 -32.12
N PHE A 319 0.12 11.60 -31.45
CA PHE A 319 0.04 11.64 -29.99
C PHE A 319 0.93 10.59 -29.31
N LEU A 320 0.87 9.32 -29.73
CA LEU A 320 1.69 8.25 -29.16
C LEU A 320 3.19 8.53 -29.35
N LEU A 321 3.59 9.03 -30.53
CA LEU A 321 4.95 9.45 -30.81
C LEU A 321 5.38 10.62 -29.93
N THR A 322 4.49 11.58 -29.73
CA THR A 322 4.72 12.73 -28.84
C THR A 322 4.85 12.30 -27.37
N CYS A 323 4.19 11.22 -26.97
CA CYS A 323 4.36 10.59 -25.66
C CYS A 323 5.65 9.75 -25.53
N GLY A 324 6.49 9.67 -26.58
CA GLY A 324 7.75 8.95 -26.56
C GLY A 324 7.65 7.47 -26.92
N ILE A 325 6.51 7.01 -27.45
CA ILE A 325 6.37 5.63 -27.94
C ILE A 325 6.99 5.56 -29.34
N SER A 326 7.90 4.61 -29.54
CA SER A 326 8.68 4.50 -30.78
C SER A 326 7.79 4.10 -31.97
N HIS A 327 8.25 4.39 -33.19
CA HIS A 327 7.53 4.01 -34.41
C HIS A 327 7.35 2.49 -34.55
N ASN A 328 8.28 1.70 -34.00
CA ASN A 328 8.25 0.24 -34.03
C ASN A 328 7.18 -0.33 -33.07
N GLU A 329 7.09 0.19 -31.85
CA GLU A 329 6.06 -0.20 -30.88
C GLU A 329 4.64 0.20 -31.32
N ILE A 330 4.51 1.27 -32.11
CA ILE A 330 3.22 1.67 -32.70
C ILE A 330 2.86 0.75 -33.88
N GLN A 331 3.85 0.21 -34.60
CA GLN A 331 3.62 -0.77 -35.66
C GLN A 331 3.21 -2.14 -35.10
N ASP A 332 3.57 -2.45 -33.85
CA ASP A 332 2.98 -3.57 -33.11
C ASP A 332 1.48 -3.32 -32.95
N LYS A 333 0.75 -3.94 -33.88
CA LYS A 333 -0.62 -3.57 -34.24
C LYS A 333 -1.61 -3.64 -33.08
N MET A 334 -1.27 -4.23 -31.94
CA MET A 334 -2.17 -4.44 -30.81
C MET A 334 -2.79 -3.16 -30.25
N MET A 335 -2.02 -2.09 -30.03
CA MET A 335 -2.60 -0.86 -29.46
C MET A 335 -3.52 -0.15 -30.45
N LEU A 336 -3.08 0.03 -31.70
CA LEU A 336 -3.89 0.65 -32.74
C LEU A 336 -5.11 -0.21 -33.11
N GLN A 337 -4.96 -1.53 -33.27
CA GLN A 337 -6.09 -2.43 -33.58
C GLN A 337 -7.12 -2.49 -32.47
N SER A 338 -6.72 -2.29 -31.21
CA SER A 338 -7.66 -2.33 -30.10
C SER A 338 -8.62 -1.13 -30.08
N LEU A 339 -8.17 0.04 -30.55
CA LEU A 339 -8.97 1.27 -30.65
C LEU A 339 -9.64 1.39 -32.03
N PHE A 340 -8.91 1.07 -33.09
CA PHE A 340 -9.34 1.11 -34.49
C PHE A 340 -9.71 -0.30 -34.96
N ILE A 341 -10.92 -0.75 -34.59
CA ILE A 341 -11.43 -2.09 -34.94
C ILE A 341 -11.70 -2.18 -36.45
N GLU A 342 -11.23 -3.27 -37.09
CA GLU A 342 -11.52 -3.74 -38.46
C GLU A 342 -11.76 -2.61 -39.50
N ASP A 343 -10.66 -2.09 -40.05
CA ASP A 343 -10.60 -1.10 -41.16
C ASP A 343 -11.18 0.30 -40.90
N LYS A 344 -11.67 0.59 -39.68
CA LYS A 344 -12.02 1.96 -39.32
C LYS A 344 -10.77 2.85 -39.22
N LYS A 345 -10.69 3.88 -40.07
CA LYS A 345 -9.61 4.89 -40.05
C LYS A 345 -9.82 6.03 -39.04
N MET A 346 -11.02 6.12 -38.48
CA MET A 346 -11.50 7.20 -37.64
C MET A 346 -12.27 6.61 -36.46
N VAL A 347 -12.12 7.19 -35.28
CA VAL A 347 -12.77 6.72 -34.05
C VAL A 347 -13.53 7.88 -33.40
N SER A 348 -14.80 7.66 -33.10
CA SER A 348 -15.62 8.66 -32.41
C SER A 348 -15.23 8.81 -30.94
N PHE A 349 -15.61 9.93 -30.32
CA PHE A 349 -15.40 10.14 -28.88
C PHE A 349 -15.97 9.00 -28.02
N ASP A 350 -17.13 8.44 -28.36
CA ASP A 350 -17.75 7.38 -27.57
C ASP A 350 -16.98 6.06 -27.64
N GLU A 351 -16.46 5.72 -28.82
CA GLU A 351 -15.59 4.55 -29.04
C GLU A 351 -14.24 4.74 -28.33
N PHE A 352 -13.63 5.91 -28.46
CA PHE A 352 -12.42 6.25 -27.71
C PHE A 352 -12.66 6.19 -26.20
N CYS A 353 -13.76 6.76 -25.71
CA CYS A 353 -14.10 6.75 -24.29
C CYS A 353 -14.30 5.31 -23.78
N ALA A 354 -14.95 4.44 -24.57
CA ALA A 354 -15.14 3.04 -24.21
C ALA A 354 -13.80 2.29 -24.18
N TRP A 355 -12.96 2.47 -25.19
CA TRP A 355 -11.61 1.90 -25.27
C TRP A 355 -10.72 2.37 -24.11
N PHE A 356 -10.68 3.68 -23.88
CA PHE A 356 -9.94 4.36 -22.82
C PHE A 356 -10.41 3.92 -21.43
N THR A 357 -11.68 3.57 -21.28
CA THR A 357 -12.20 3.03 -20.02
C THR A 357 -11.90 1.52 -19.89
N LYS A 358 -11.84 0.77 -21.01
CA LYS A 358 -11.70 -0.69 -21.02
C LYS A 358 -10.24 -1.15 -20.92
N ASN A 359 -9.41 -0.80 -21.90
CA ASN A 359 -8.06 -1.35 -22.08
C ASN A 359 -7.04 -0.65 -21.18
N TRP A 360 -7.15 0.66 -21.10
CA TRP A 360 -6.19 1.49 -20.39
C TRP A 360 -6.34 1.39 -18.86
N ILE A 361 -7.52 0.99 -18.38
CA ILE A 361 -7.72 0.68 -16.97
C ILE A 361 -7.14 -0.72 -16.63
N HIS A 362 -6.80 -1.60 -17.59
CA HIS A 362 -6.58 -3.05 -17.32
C HIS A 362 -5.35 -3.79 -17.96
N SER A 363 -4.26 -3.16 -18.45
CA SER A 363 -3.09 -3.92 -19.03
C SER A 363 -1.75 -3.12 -19.00
N ASN A 364 -0.50 -3.62 -18.90
CA ASN A 364 0.17 -4.95 -18.89
C ASN A 364 1.65 -4.84 -18.38
N THR A 365 2.20 -5.95 -17.86
CA THR A 365 3.52 -6.15 -17.18
C THR A 365 4.56 -6.84 -18.10
N ILE A 366 5.88 -6.62 -17.92
CA ILE A 366 6.98 -7.32 -18.63
C ILE A 366 7.60 -8.41 -17.72
N THR A 367 7.75 -9.63 -18.22
CA THR A 367 8.34 -10.79 -17.52
C THR A 367 9.78 -11.05 -17.96
N ILE A 368 10.71 -11.22 -17.01
CA ILE A 368 12.12 -11.57 -17.25
C ILE A 368 12.49 -12.79 -16.40
N PRO A 369 13.13 -13.84 -16.98
CA PRO A 369 13.33 -15.11 -16.29
C PRO A 369 14.28 -15.07 -15.08
N LYS A 370 15.17 -14.06 -14.95
CA LYS A 370 16.01 -13.88 -13.75
C LYS A 370 16.69 -12.51 -13.71
N MET A 371 16.71 -11.83 -12.55
CA MET A 371 17.48 -10.60 -12.37
C MET A 371 19.00 -10.91 -12.42
N PRO A 372 19.81 -10.18 -13.21
CA PRO A 372 21.26 -10.33 -13.19
C PRO A 372 21.82 -10.05 -11.80
N SER A 373 22.67 -10.95 -11.29
CA SER A 373 23.23 -10.84 -9.93
C SER A 373 24.42 -9.89 -9.84
N THR A 374 25.01 -9.49 -10.97
CA THR A 374 26.15 -8.58 -11.01
C THR A 374 25.70 -7.16 -11.32
N PRO A 375 26.31 -6.11 -10.70
CA PRO A 375 25.99 -4.72 -11.02
C PRO A 375 26.12 -4.40 -12.51
N ARG A 376 27.12 -5.00 -13.18
CA ARG A 376 27.31 -4.91 -14.63
C ARG A 376 26.14 -5.53 -15.40
N GLY A 377 25.64 -6.69 -14.98
CA GLY A 377 24.47 -7.32 -15.62
C GLY A 377 23.20 -6.50 -15.45
N GLN A 378 22.99 -5.89 -14.28
CA GLN A 378 21.80 -5.07 -14.05
C GLN A 378 21.87 -3.73 -14.80
N ALA A 379 23.06 -3.12 -14.85
CA ALA A 379 23.30 -1.95 -15.70
C ALA A 379 23.08 -2.28 -17.18
N LYS A 380 23.52 -3.47 -17.62
CA LYS A 380 23.34 -3.94 -18.99
C LYS A 380 21.87 -4.11 -19.34
N MET A 381 21.08 -4.66 -18.42
CA MET A 381 19.63 -4.77 -18.58
C MET A 381 18.96 -3.40 -18.72
N VAL A 382 19.31 -2.42 -17.88
CA VAL A 382 18.78 -1.05 -18.03
C VAL A 382 19.23 -0.42 -19.33
N PHE A 383 20.50 -0.59 -19.69
CA PHE A 383 21.04 -0.10 -20.95
C PHE A 383 20.27 -0.68 -22.14
N GLU A 384 20.08 -2.00 -22.20
CA GLU A 384 19.29 -2.69 -23.24
C GLU A 384 17.81 -2.29 -23.23
N THR A 385 17.27 -1.85 -22.08
CA THR A 385 15.89 -1.32 -22.00
C THR A 385 15.79 0.11 -22.53
N LEU A 386 16.87 0.89 -22.38
CA LEU A 386 16.95 2.27 -22.87
C LEU A 386 17.40 2.35 -24.35
N ASP A 387 18.21 1.39 -24.79
CA ASP A 387 18.72 1.18 -26.15
C ASP A 387 17.63 0.51 -26.99
N SER A 388 16.60 1.30 -27.25
CA SER A 388 15.34 0.88 -27.85
C SER A 388 15.52 0.35 -29.28
N ASP A 389 16.54 0.84 -29.99
CA ASP A 389 16.89 0.39 -31.33
C ASP A 389 17.96 -0.72 -31.34
N SER A 390 18.48 -1.11 -30.18
CA SER A 390 19.54 -2.10 -30.01
C SER A 390 20.80 -1.79 -30.83
N SER A 391 21.09 -0.50 -31.02
CA SER A 391 22.28 -0.04 -31.75
C SER A 391 23.58 -0.32 -30.99
N GLY A 392 23.49 -0.63 -29.69
CA GLY A 392 24.63 -0.83 -28.80
C GLY A 392 25.15 0.48 -28.20
N HIS A 393 24.47 1.61 -28.47
CA HIS A 393 24.80 2.94 -28.00
C HIS A 393 23.51 3.71 -27.70
N LEU A 394 23.49 4.47 -26.60
CA LEU A 394 22.34 5.32 -26.30
C LEU A 394 22.48 6.67 -27.00
N ASP A 395 21.53 7.03 -27.86
CA ASP A 395 21.54 8.32 -28.55
C ASP A 395 20.88 9.45 -27.74
N MET A 396 20.93 10.69 -28.24
CA MET A 396 20.31 11.85 -27.58
C MET A 396 18.79 11.85 -27.54
N GLN A 397 18.13 11.03 -28.34
CA GLN A 397 16.68 10.81 -28.21
C GLN A 397 16.38 9.84 -27.07
N GLU A 398 17.15 8.78 -26.94
CA GLU A 398 17.03 7.77 -25.87
C GLU A 398 17.45 8.32 -24.49
N LEU A 399 18.43 9.23 -24.46
CA LEU A 399 18.95 9.86 -23.24
C LEU A 399 18.29 11.19 -22.87
N ARG A 400 17.30 11.66 -23.65
CA ARG A 400 16.73 13.00 -23.48
C ARG A 400 16.07 13.26 -22.12
N HIS A 401 15.89 12.22 -21.31
CA HIS A 401 15.39 12.29 -19.94
C HIS A 401 16.49 12.30 -18.85
N LEU A 402 17.77 12.14 -19.18
CA LEU A 402 18.87 11.89 -18.22
C LEU A 402 20.11 12.80 -18.40
N LEU A 403 19.95 13.90 -19.14
CA LEU A 403 20.97 14.79 -19.74
C LEU A 403 22.39 14.95 -19.14
N THR A 404 23.29 15.19 -20.11
CA THR A 404 24.65 15.80 -20.12
C THR A 404 25.80 14.99 -19.53
N LEU A 405 26.13 13.83 -20.13
CA LEU A 405 27.25 12.99 -19.69
C LEU A 405 28.01 12.28 -20.83
N ASP A 406 27.95 12.80 -22.06
CA ASP A 406 28.84 12.38 -23.16
C ASP A 406 30.23 13.00 -22.94
N LYS A 407 31.18 12.20 -22.45
CA LYS A 407 32.53 12.65 -22.07
C LYS A 407 33.48 12.73 -23.26
N ASP A 408 33.30 11.86 -24.26
CA ASP A 408 34.18 11.80 -25.41
C ASP A 408 33.70 12.66 -26.59
N GLY A 409 32.48 13.20 -26.49
CA GLY A 409 31.88 14.10 -27.47
C GLY A 409 31.44 13.38 -28.73
N SER A 410 31.24 12.06 -28.66
CA SER A 410 30.86 11.22 -29.79
C SER A 410 29.40 11.42 -30.22
N GLY A 411 28.56 12.02 -29.37
CA GLY A 411 27.13 12.21 -29.58
C GLY A 411 26.27 11.02 -29.13
N HIS A 412 26.89 9.96 -28.61
CA HIS A 412 26.24 8.73 -28.14
C HIS A 412 26.94 8.23 -26.86
N ILE A 413 26.28 7.38 -26.07
CA ILE A 413 26.87 6.80 -24.85
C ILE A 413 26.94 5.29 -24.98
N ASP A 414 28.14 4.73 -24.99
CA ASP A 414 28.34 3.29 -25.00
C ASP A 414 28.09 2.65 -23.62
N PHE A 415 27.95 1.31 -23.57
CA PHE A 415 27.68 0.62 -22.31
C PHE A 415 28.77 0.85 -21.25
N LYS A 416 30.04 1.01 -21.66
CA LYS A 416 31.14 1.22 -20.72
C LYS A 416 31.02 2.59 -20.07
N GLU A 417 30.77 3.62 -20.86
CA GLU A 417 30.55 4.99 -20.41
C GLU A 417 29.31 5.09 -19.52
N PHE A 418 28.22 4.44 -19.90
CA PHE A 418 26.98 4.32 -19.11
C PHE A 418 27.24 3.63 -17.76
N TYR A 419 27.91 2.48 -17.77
CA TYR A 419 28.20 1.73 -16.55
C TYR A 419 29.08 2.53 -15.57
N GLU A 420 30.16 3.13 -16.08
CA GLU A 420 31.16 3.82 -15.28
C GLU A 420 30.68 5.20 -14.79
N ASN A 421 29.98 5.97 -15.62
CA ASN A 421 29.64 7.36 -15.30
C ASN A 421 28.17 7.57 -14.88
N MET A 422 27.27 6.61 -15.13
CA MET A 422 25.84 6.72 -14.82
C MET A 422 25.38 5.78 -13.69
N SER A 423 26.30 5.40 -12.79
CA SER A 423 25.99 4.42 -11.73
C SER A 423 24.84 4.80 -10.81
N THR A 424 24.62 6.08 -10.55
CA THR A 424 23.45 6.55 -9.81
C THR A 424 22.16 6.37 -10.61
N VAL A 425 22.21 6.67 -11.91
CA VAL A 425 21.07 6.64 -12.82
C VAL A 425 20.61 5.21 -13.08
N TRP A 426 21.53 4.29 -13.43
CA TRP A 426 21.12 2.93 -13.72
C TRP A 426 20.75 2.13 -12.46
N LYS A 427 21.36 2.42 -11.29
CA LYS A 427 20.89 1.85 -10.01
C LYS A 427 19.49 2.31 -9.66
N PHE A 428 19.20 3.59 -9.90
CA PHE A 428 17.87 4.14 -9.71
C PHE A 428 16.88 3.55 -10.71
N ALA A 429 17.23 3.45 -11.99
CA ALA A 429 16.39 2.87 -13.02
C ALA A 429 16.12 1.37 -12.80
N ILE A 430 17.09 0.57 -12.35
CA ILE A 430 16.84 -0.83 -11.92
C ILE A 430 15.81 -0.86 -10.80
N GLN A 431 16.03 -0.04 -9.76
CA GLN A 431 15.14 -0.02 -8.61
C GLN A 431 13.74 0.41 -9.04
N SER A 432 13.62 1.43 -9.89
CA SER A 432 12.37 1.85 -10.51
C SER A 432 11.74 0.76 -11.38
N PHE A 433 12.48 0.06 -12.24
CA PHE A 433 11.92 -1.00 -13.08
C PHE A 433 11.47 -2.23 -12.30
N VAL A 434 12.17 -2.56 -11.21
CA VAL A 434 11.76 -3.59 -10.24
C VAL A 434 10.53 -3.12 -9.46
N ASP A 435 10.51 -1.88 -8.98
CA ASP A 435 9.39 -1.31 -8.20
C ASP A 435 8.15 -1.03 -9.06
N GLU A 436 8.32 -0.80 -10.37
CA GLU A 436 7.27 -0.60 -11.38
C GLU A 436 6.70 -1.90 -11.92
N GLY A 437 7.30 -3.06 -11.59
CA GLY A 437 6.89 -4.35 -12.13
C GLY A 437 7.24 -4.54 -13.60
N LYS A 438 8.03 -3.65 -14.20
CA LYS A 438 8.57 -3.82 -15.56
C LYS A 438 9.61 -4.93 -15.65
N ILE A 439 10.08 -5.41 -14.50
CA ILE A 439 10.92 -6.60 -14.41
C ILE A 439 10.24 -7.58 -13.45
N CYS A 440 9.40 -8.47 -13.97
CA CYS A 440 8.91 -9.62 -13.22
C CYS A 440 9.95 -10.74 -13.28
N ILE A 441 10.68 -10.96 -12.20
CA ILE A 441 11.65 -12.06 -12.05
C ILE A 441 10.85 -13.38 -12.01
N GLU A 442 10.98 -14.25 -13.01
CA GLU A 442 10.48 -15.63 -12.87
C GLU A 442 11.29 -16.36 -11.77
N GLU A 443 10.60 -17.04 -10.87
CA GLU A 443 11.23 -17.87 -9.82
C GLU A 443 11.83 -19.16 -10.39
#